data_AF-A0A5C7PFK7-F1
#
_entry.id   AF-A0A5C7PFK7-F1
#
_cell.length_a   1.000
_cell.length_b   1.000
_cell.length_c   1.000
_cell.angle_alpha   90.00
_cell.angle_beta   90.00
_cell.angle_gamma   90.00
#
_symmetry.space_group_name_H-M   'P 1'
#
loop_
_entity.id
_entity.type
_entity.pdbx_description
1 polymer ?
#
loop_
_entity_poly.entity_id
_entity_poly.type
_entity_poly.pdbx_seq_one_letter_code
_entity_poly.pdbx_strand_id
1 'polypeptide(L)'
;MQFRSLTDSIDTSTSAGRFFFHVMAALAQMERELVRERTQAGLSAARARGRVGGRKPKIDESKKKAAKRMLESGMTATEVARTIGVSRATLYRSLRAV
;
A
#
# COMPACT_ATOMS: atom_id res chain seq x y z
N MET A 1 -7.18 -35.37 -0.28
CA MET A 1 -8.05 -34.29 0.24
C MET A 1 -9.36 -34.34 -0.54
N GLN A 2 -10.51 -34.51 0.14
CA GLN A 2 -11.84 -34.52 -0.48
C GLN A 2 -12.64 -33.36 0.14
N PHE A 3 -13.24 -32.52 -0.69
CA PHE A 3 -14.05 -31.37 -0.32
C PHE A 3 -15.47 -31.61 -0.79
N ARG A 4 -16.44 -31.51 0.12
CA ARG A 4 -17.86 -31.62 -0.19
C ARG A 4 -18.60 -30.42 0.42
N SER A 5 -19.20 -29.60 -0.44
CA SER A 5 -20.11 -28.54 0.00
C SER A 5 -21.47 -29.16 0.31
N LEU A 6 -22.03 -28.82 1.47
CA LEU A 6 -23.36 -29.29 1.92
C LEU A 6 -24.50 -28.48 1.27
N THR A 7 -24.23 -27.24 0.88
CA THR A 7 -25.21 -26.32 0.29
C THR A 7 -25.13 -26.30 -1.23
N ASP A 8 -23.91 -26.32 -1.78
CA ASP A 8 -23.69 -26.10 -3.22
C ASP A 8 -23.56 -27.41 -4.00
N SER A 9 -23.70 -28.55 -3.32
CA SER A 9 -23.58 -29.90 -3.90
C SER A 9 -22.29 -30.16 -4.69
N ILE A 10 -21.23 -29.39 -4.40
CA ILE A 10 -19.89 -29.61 -4.97
C ILE A 10 -19.23 -30.75 -4.21
N ASP A 11 -18.89 -31.84 -4.89
CA ASP A 11 -18.18 -32.97 -4.29
C ASP A 11 -16.92 -33.35 -5.11
N THR A 12 -15.75 -32.98 -4.60
CA THR A 12 -14.46 -33.23 -5.26
C THR A 12 -13.98 -34.69 -5.14
N SER A 13 -14.74 -35.57 -4.49
CA SER A 13 -14.50 -37.03 -4.57
C SER A 13 -14.84 -37.58 -5.97
N THR A 14 -15.75 -36.93 -6.70
CA THR A 14 -16.15 -37.29 -8.06
C THR A 14 -15.29 -36.60 -9.13
N SER A 15 -15.15 -37.22 -10.31
CA SER A 15 -14.45 -36.61 -11.44
C SER A 15 -15.13 -35.31 -11.91
N ALA A 16 -16.46 -35.33 -11.99
CA ALA A 16 -17.28 -34.17 -12.37
C ALA A 16 -17.13 -33.01 -11.36
N GLY A 17 -17.17 -33.29 -10.05
CA GLY A 17 -17.02 -32.26 -9.03
C GLY A 17 -15.62 -31.66 -8.97
N ARG A 18 -14.56 -32.44 -9.25
CA ARG A 18 -13.21 -31.88 -9.43
C ARG A 18 -13.12 -30.96 -10.63
N PHE A 19 -13.66 -31.37 -11.77
CA PHE A 19 -13.69 -30.52 -12.96
C PHE A 19 -14.43 -29.20 -12.69
N PHE A 20 -15.63 -29.27 -12.12
CA PHE A 20 -16.41 -28.07 -11.79
C PHE A 20 -15.67 -27.15 -10.81
N PHE A 21 -15.03 -27.72 -9.79
CA PHE A 21 -14.21 -26.95 -8.85
C PHE A 21 -13.06 -26.20 -9.54
N HIS A 22 -12.39 -26.82 -10.51
CA HIS A 22 -11.35 -26.14 -11.30
C HIS A 22 -11.92 -25.02 -12.19
N VAL A 23 -13.08 -25.22 -12.80
CA VAL A 23 -13.75 -24.16 -13.58
C VAL A 23 -14.10 -22.98 -12.67
N MET A 24 -14.65 -23.24 -11.48
CA MET A 24 -14.95 -22.18 -10.51
C MET A 24 -13.69 -21.46 -10.02
N ALA A 25 -12.59 -22.19 -9.82
CA ALA A 25 -11.31 -21.59 -9.46
C ALA A 25 -10.78 -20.65 -10.56
N ALA A 26 -10.91 -21.06 -11.84
CA ALA A 26 -10.53 -20.22 -12.98
C ALA A 26 -11.41 -18.96 -13.07
N LEU A 27 -12.72 -19.08 -12.86
CA LEU A 27 -13.63 -17.93 -12.81
C LEU A 27 -13.26 -16.97 -11.67
N ALA A 28 -13.01 -17.49 -10.47
CA ALA A 28 -12.62 -16.66 -9.32
C ALA A 28 -11.31 -15.90 -9.58
N GLN A 29 -10.36 -16.53 -10.29
CA GLN A 29 -9.13 -15.85 -10.71
C GLN A 29 -9.41 -14.72 -11.72
N MET A 30 -10.23 -14.98 -12.74
CA MET A 30 -10.62 -13.97 -13.73
C MET A 30 -11.32 -12.76 -13.07
N GLU A 31 -12.25 -13.01 -12.15
CA GLU A 31 -12.91 -11.93 -11.40
C GLU A 31 -11.91 -11.09 -10.59
N ARG A 32 -10.93 -11.75 -9.97
CA ARG A 32 -9.87 -11.06 -9.22
C ARG A 32 -9.02 -10.17 -10.12
N GLU A 33 -8.71 -10.64 -11.32
CA GLU A 33 -7.97 -9.88 -12.34
C GLU A 33 -8.76 -8.66 -12.79
N LEU A 34 -10.06 -8.81 -13.11
CA LEU A 34 -10.93 -7.69 -13.49
C LEU A 34 -11.06 -6.62 -12.40
N VAL A 35 -11.19 -7.01 -11.13
CA VAL A 35 -11.22 -6.07 -10.00
C VAL A 35 -9.90 -5.29 -9.89
N ARG A 36 -8.77 -5.98 -10.11
CA ARG A 36 -7.45 -5.36 -10.09
C ARG A 36 -7.30 -4.36 -11.23
N GLU A 37 -7.70 -4.71 -12.44
CA GLU A 37 -7.66 -3.81 -13.61
C GLU A 37 -8.46 -2.54 -13.37
N ARG A 38 -9.72 -2.66 -12.91
CA ARG A 38 -10.55 -1.50 -12.56
C ARG A 38 -9.91 -0.63 -11.49
N THR A 39 -9.30 -1.24 -10.48
CA THR A 39 -8.60 -0.50 -9.41
C THR A 39 -7.42 0.28 -9.97
N GLN A 40 -6.62 -0.32 -10.87
CA GLN A 40 -5.49 0.38 -11.49
C GLN A 40 -5.93 1.50 -12.41
N ALA A 41 -7.00 1.31 -13.18
CA ALA A 41 -7.61 2.36 -14.00
C ALA A 41 -8.12 3.54 -13.15
N GLY A 42 -8.75 3.24 -12.00
CA GLY A 42 -9.17 4.27 -11.04
C GLY A 42 -7.97 5.04 -10.45
N LEU A 43 -6.89 4.34 -10.09
CA LEU A 43 -5.67 4.95 -9.57
C LEU A 43 -4.94 5.79 -10.62
N SER A 44 -4.87 5.35 -11.87
CA SER A 44 -4.25 6.12 -12.96
C SER A 44 -5.04 7.40 -13.23
N ALA A 45 -6.37 7.31 -13.30
CA ALA A 45 -7.24 8.48 -13.46
C ALA A 45 -7.11 9.46 -12.28
N ALA A 46 -7.01 8.96 -11.05
CA ALA A 46 -6.79 9.81 -9.87
C ALA A 46 -5.43 10.52 -9.91
N ARG A 47 -4.36 9.82 -10.32
CA ARG A 47 -3.03 10.41 -10.51
C ARG A 47 -3.02 11.47 -11.61
N ALA A 48 -3.72 11.24 -12.72
CA ALA A 48 -3.86 12.22 -13.80
C ALA A 48 -4.55 13.52 -13.33
N ARG A 49 -5.47 13.43 -12.36
CA ARG A 49 -6.07 14.59 -11.69
C ARG A 49 -5.19 15.22 -10.60
N GLY A 50 -3.92 14.82 -10.47
CA GLY A 50 -2.97 15.35 -9.49
C GLY A 50 -3.05 14.74 -8.10
N ARG A 51 -3.86 13.70 -7.87
CA ARG A 51 -3.88 13.02 -6.57
C ARG A 51 -2.64 12.14 -6.41
N VAL A 52 -1.76 12.53 -5.50
CA VAL A 52 -0.64 11.69 -5.05
C VAL A 52 -1.14 10.78 -3.92
N GLY A 53 -1.22 9.48 -4.18
CA GLY A 53 -1.59 8.47 -3.19
C GLY A 53 -0.47 8.16 -2.19
N GLY A 54 -0.72 7.23 -1.28
CA GLY A 54 0.27 6.78 -0.30
C GLY A 54 0.26 7.56 1.02
N ARG A 55 1.24 7.27 1.89
CA ARG A 55 1.36 7.89 3.22
C ARG A 55 1.88 9.31 3.08
N LYS A 56 1.14 10.29 3.61
CA LYS A 56 1.58 11.69 3.65
C LYS A 56 2.90 11.81 4.44
N PRO A 57 3.88 12.60 3.96
CA PRO A 57 5.10 12.90 4.72
C PRO A 57 4.77 13.47 6.09
N LYS A 58 5.51 13.05 7.13
CA LYS A 58 5.36 13.58 8.49
C LYS A 58 5.94 14.98 8.68
N ILE A 59 6.87 15.36 7.79
CA ILE A 59 7.57 16.65 7.81
C ILE A 59 7.12 17.42 6.58
N ASP A 60 6.46 18.54 6.81
CA ASP A 60 6.11 19.53 5.80
C ASP A 60 7.32 20.44 5.47
N GLU A 61 7.19 21.28 4.44
CA GLU A 61 8.28 22.20 4.04
C GLU A 61 8.64 23.23 5.12
N SER A 62 7.68 23.65 5.95
CA SER A 62 7.96 24.57 7.06
C SER A 62 8.84 23.92 8.11
N LYS A 63 8.50 22.68 8.50
CA LYS A 63 9.29 21.86 9.42
C LYS A 63 10.65 21.51 8.84
N LYS A 64 10.80 21.31 7.53
CA LYS A 64 12.12 21.14 6.89
C LYS A 64 12.97 22.40 7.03
N LYS A 65 12.40 23.59 6.78
CA LYS A 65 13.12 24.87 6.96
C LYS A 65 13.53 25.09 8.41
N ALA A 66 12.62 24.83 9.36
CA ALA A 66 12.91 24.90 10.79
C ALA A 66 14.02 23.92 11.20
N ALA A 67 13.96 22.67 10.72
CA ALA A 67 15.00 21.67 10.94
C ALA A 67 16.38 22.13 10.46
N LYS A 68 16.46 22.69 9.24
CA LYS A 68 17.71 23.20 8.69
C LYS A 68 18.29 24.32 9.55
N ARG A 69 17.48 25.30 9.95
CA ARG A 69 17.91 26.39 10.83
C ARG A 69 18.41 25.90 12.19
N MET A 70 17.74 24.91 12.78
CA MET A 70 18.17 24.35 14.07
C MET A 70 19.50 23.58 13.95
N LEU A 71 19.73 22.91 12.82
CA LEU A 71 21.02 22.26 12.55
C LEU A 71 22.12 23.29 12.30
N GLU A 72 21.84 24.36 11.55
CA GLU A 72 22.76 25.47 11.29
C GLU A 72 23.12 26.23 12.57
N SER A 73 22.19 26.32 13.53
CA SER A 73 22.45 26.89 14.86
C SER A 73 23.25 25.96 15.79
N GLY A 74 23.72 24.81 15.29
CA GLY A 74 24.58 23.88 16.04
C GLY A 74 23.87 22.85 16.90
N MET A 75 22.52 22.73 16.84
CA MET A 75 21.82 21.66 17.56
C MET A 75 22.11 20.29 16.95
N THR A 76 22.16 19.25 17.78
CA THR A 76 22.39 17.89 17.28
C THR A 76 21.15 17.37 16.54
N ALA A 77 21.35 16.52 15.55
CA ALA A 77 20.23 15.90 14.80
C ALA A 77 19.26 15.12 15.69
N THR A 78 19.71 14.64 16.87
CA THR A 78 18.86 13.96 17.85
C THR A 78 17.90 14.94 18.54
N GLU A 79 18.40 16.11 18.94
CA GLU A 79 17.60 17.15 19.56
C GLU A 79 16.59 17.73 18.57
N VAL A 80 17.04 18.04 17.34
CA VAL A 80 16.16 18.53 16.28
C VAL A 80 15.04 17.54 15.97
N ALA A 81 15.36 16.24 15.87
CA ALA A 81 14.36 15.21 15.64
C ALA A 81 13.33 15.11 16.77
N ARG A 82 13.77 15.25 18.04
CA ARG A 82 12.89 15.27 19.21
C ARG A 82 11.98 16.50 19.19
N THR A 83 12.52 17.69 18.94
CA THR A 83 11.77 18.95 18.87
C THR A 83 10.70 18.92 17.77
N ILE A 84 11.01 18.33 16.62
CA ILE A 84 10.08 18.23 15.49
C ILE A 84 9.08 17.06 15.64
N GLY A 85 9.32 16.15 16.60
CA GLY A 85 8.45 15.00 16.86
C GLY A 85 8.58 13.87 15.82
N VAL A 86 9.79 13.67 15.28
CA VAL A 86 10.07 12.62 14.29
C VAL A 86 11.27 11.76 14.68
N SER A 87 11.41 10.58 14.07
CA SER A 87 12.64 9.80 14.22
C SER A 87 13.81 10.46 13.50
N ARG A 88 15.03 10.28 14.00
CA ARG A 88 16.27 10.71 13.32
C ARG A 88 16.33 10.25 11.86
N ALA A 89 15.93 9.01 11.59
CA ALA A 89 15.87 8.47 10.23
C ALA A 89 14.87 9.23 9.33
N THR A 90 13.74 9.67 9.88
CA THR A 90 12.77 10.48 9.14
C THR A 90 13.29 11.89 8.88
N LEU A 91 13.99 12.49 9.86
CA LEU A 91 14.67 13.78 9.70
C LEU A 91 15.67 13.73 8.54
N TYR A 92 16.63 12.80 8.57
CA TYR A 92 17.62 12.66 7.50
C TYR A 92 17.00 12.37 6.14
N ARG A 93 16.03 11.46 6.05
CA ARG A 93 15.34 11.15 4.79
C ARG A 93 14.63 12.38 4.22
N SER A 94 14.04 13.22 5.07
CA SER A 94 13.35 14.44 4.63
C SER A 94 14.29 15.55 4.18
N LEU A 95 15.52 15.59 4.72
CA LEU A 95 16.54 16.59 4.39
C LEU A 95 17.42 16.18 3.20
N ARG A 96 17.60 14.87 2.97
CA ARG A 96 18.33 14.31 1.82
C ARG A 96 17.50 14.26 0.54
N ALA A 97 16.17 14.27 0.65
CA ALA A 97 15.28 14.36 -0.50
C ALA A 97 15.33 15.79 -1.08
N VAL A 98 16.38 16.04 -1.86
CA VAL A 98 16.56 17.15 -2.81
C VAL A 98 16.88 16.52 -4.15
#